data_AF-A0A363SYN1-F1
#
_entry.id   AF-A0A363SYN1-F1
#
_cell.length_a   1.000
_cell.length_b   1.000
_cell.length_c   1.000
_cell.angle_alpha   90.00
_cell.angle_beta   90.00
_cell.angle_gamma   90.00
#
_symmetry.space_group_name_H-M   'P 1'
#
loop_
_entity.id
_entity.type
_entity.pdbx_description
1 polymer ?
#
loop_
_entity_poly.entity_id
_entity_poly.type
_entity_poly.pdbx_seq_one_letter_code
_entity_poly.pdbx_strand_id
1 'polypeptide(L)' 'MSKAKTPTYRPGQKAPESGQYGVIGPKGGKTGNEVTVSKGETLPPTPKPGQTFVLVDKTKHKRDD' A
#
# COMPACT_ATOMS: atom_id res chain seq x y z
N MET A 1 -17.92 -6.62 15.06
CA MET A 1 -18.07 -6.45 13.59
C MET A 1 -16.70 -6.62 12.95
N SER A 2 -16.49 -7.75 12.27
CA SER A 2 -15.22 -8.11 11.64
C SER A 2 -14.98 -7.20 10.43
N LYS A 3 -14.18 -6.14 10.59
CA LYS A 3 -13.74 -5.29 9.47
C LYS A 3 -13.06 -6.19 8.44
N ALA A 4 -13.57 -6.22 7.21
CA ALA A 4 -12.91 -6.91 6.10
C ALA A 4 -11.42 -6.50 6.10
N LYS A 5 -10.54 -7.50 6.22
CA LYS A 5 -9.10 -7.28 6.38
C LYS A 5 -8.56 -6.71 5.07
N THR A 6 -8.38 -5.40 4.99
CA THR A 6 -7.69 -4.79 3.86
C THR A 6 -6.29 -5.41 3.76
N PRO A 7 -5.89 -5.90 2.57
CA PRO A 7 -4.59 -6.51 2.41
C PRO A 7 -3.50 -5.47 2.73
N THR A 8 -2.59 -5.84 3.63
CA THR A 8 -1.44 -5.03 3.98
C THR A 8 -0.19 -5.60 3.33
N TYR A 9 0.69 -4.72 2.87
CA TYR A 9 1.89 -5.05 2.13
C TYR A 9 3.12 -4.64 2.90
N ARG A 10 4.19 -5.43 2.77
CA ARG A 10 5.44 -5.18 3.51
C ARG A 10 6.39 -4.33 2.67
N PRO A 11 7.23 -3.47 3.31
CA PRO A 11 8.36 -2.88 2.60
C PRO A 11 9.22 -3.97 1.95
N GLY A 12 9.72 -3.73 0.74
CA GLY A 12 10.50 -4.71 -0.03
C GLY A 12 9.67 -5.75 -0.80
N GLN A 13 8.35 -5.81 -0.62
CA GLN A 13 7.47 -6.65 -1.44
C GLN A 13 7.17 -5.96 -2.78
N LYS A 14 6.96 -6.72 -3.85
CA LYS A 14 6.45 -6.18 -5.11
C LYS A 14 4.99 -5.72 -4.96
N ALA A 15 4.68 -4.52 -5.43
CA ALA A 15 3.32 -3.97 -5.45
C ALA A 15 2.43 -4.81 -6.39
N PRO A 16 1.30 -5.36 -5.91
CA PRO A 16 0.42 -6.17 -6.76
C PRO A 16 -0.32 -5.36 -7.82
N GLU A 17 -0.54 -4.07 -7.53
CA GLU A 17 -1.32 -3.15 -8.36
C GLU A 17 -0.67 -1.76 -8.34
N SER A 18 -0.85 -1.00 -9.42
CA SER A 18 -0.44 0.40 -9.48
C SER A 18 -1.40 1.23 -8.64
N GLY A 19 -0.86 2.11 -7.79
CA GLY A 19 -1.68 2.88 -6.90
C GLY A 19 -0.92 3.70 -5.89
N GLN A 20 -1.69 4.45 -5.10
CA GLN A 20 -1.23 5.09 -3.89
C GLN A 20 -1.40 4.13 -2.71
N TYR A 21 -0.29 3.91 -2.02
CA TYR A 21 -0.18 3.06 -0.84
C TYR A 21 0.03 3.92 0.39
N GLY A 22 -0.92 3.89 1.31
CA GLY A 22 -0.82 4.54 2.61
C GLY A 22 0.01 3.72 3.58
N VAL A 23 0.93 4.36 4.29
CA VAL A 23 1.69 3.74 5.37
C VAL A 23 0.83 3.69 6.62
N ILE A 24 0.74 2.50 7.20
CA ILE A 24 0.06 2.25 8.47
C ILE A 24 1.03 1.64 9.47
N GLY A 25 0.84 1.99 10.74
CA GLY A 25 1.60 1.43 11.85
C GLY A 25 1.24 -0.03 12.15
N PRO A 26 1.97 -0.68 13.07
CA PRO A 26 1.78 -2.08 13.43
C PRO A 26 0.38 -2.40 13.99
N LYS A 27 -0.32 -1.38 14.50
CA LYS A 27 -1.71 -1.49 15.00
C LYS A 27 -2.77 -1.06 13.97
N GLY A 28 -2.38 -0.80 12.72
CA GLY A 28 -3.28 -0.35 11.65
C GLY A 28 -3.63 1.14 11.69
N GLY A 29 -2.98 1.94 12.55
CA GLY A 29 -3.13 3.38 12.58
C GLY A 29 -2.47 4.05 11.37
N LYS A 30 -3.17 4.97 10.71
CA LYS A 30 -2.63 5.74 9.58
C LYS A 30 -1.49 6.64 10.07
N THR A 31 -0.38 6.68 9.33
CA THR A 31 0.75 7.55 9.68
C THR A 31 0.71 8.89 8.95
N GLY A 32 -0.20 9.04 7.98
CA GLY A 32 -0.27 10.22 7.09
C GLY A 32 0.74 10.21 5.95
N ASN A 33 1.57 9.15 5.84
CA ASN A 33 2.49 9.00 4.73
C ASN A 33 1.83 8.16 3.64
N GLU A 34 1.97 8.58 2.39
CA GLU A 34 1.46 7.89 1.22
C GLU A 34 2.56 7.81 0.17
N VAL A 35 2.63 6.69 -0.55
CA VAL A 35 3.60 6.47 -1.62
C VAL A 35 2.90 5.96 -2.87
N THR A 36 3.23 6.53 -4.01
CA THR A 36 2.73 6.03 -5.30
C THR A 36 3.70 4.99 -5.84
N VAL A 37 3.21 3.81 -6.16
CA VAL A 37 4.04 2.69 -6.64
C VAL A 37 3.32 2.01 -7.80
N SER A 38 4.06 1.66 -8.85
CA SER A 38 3.51 0.96 -10.00
C SER A 38 3.46 -0.55 -9.74
N LYS A 39 2.53 -1.24 -10.41
CA LYS A 39 2.42 -2.70 -10.36
C LYS A 39 3.77 -3.35 -10.71
N GLY A 40 4.25 -4.24 -9.85
CA GLY A 40 5.48 -4.98 -10.03
C GLY A 40 6.73 -4.30 -9.47
N GLU A 41 6.66 -3.02 -9.11
CA GLU A 41 7.75 -2.31 -8.44
C GLU A 41 7.87 -2.71 -6.97
N THR A 42 9.08 -2.60 -6.43
CA THR A 42 9.35 -2.90 -5.03
C THR A 42 8.86 -1.76 -4.15
N LEU A 43 8.03 -2.07 -3.14
CA LEU A 43 7.57 -1.10 -2.17
C LEU A 43 8.76 -0.52 -1.39
N PRO A 44 8.82 0.82 -1.22
CA PRO A 44 9.95 1.47 -0.55
C PRO A 44 10.05 1.06 0.93
N PRO A 45 11.23 1.24 1.55
CA PRO A 45 11.37 1.04 2.99
C PRO A 45 10.47 2.02 3.76
N THR A 46 9.85 1.55 4.84
CA THR A 46 9.04 2.40 5.71
C THR A 46 9.92 3.19 6.68
N PRO A 47 9.55 4.43 7.06
CA PRO A 47 10.33 5.26 7.97
C PRO A 47 10.59 4.65 9.35
N LYS A 48 9.67 3.81 9.85
CA LYS A 48 9.78 3.13 11.15
C LYS A 48 9.59 1.63 11.00
N PRO A 49 10.23 0.82 11.87
CA PRO A 49 10.03 -0.63 11.88
C PRO A 49 8.59 -0.99 12.27
N GLY A 50 8.09 -2.09 11.72
CA GLY A 50 6.73 -2.59 11.97
C GLY A 50 5.62 -1.84 11.23
N GLN A 51 5.96 -0.87 10.38
CA GLN A 51 5.01 -0.25 9.47
C GLN A 51 4.74 -1.13 8.25
N THR A 52 3.55 -1.01 7.69
CA THR A 52 3.11 -1.69 6.48
C THR A 52 2.37 -0.73 5.56
N PHE A 53 2.10 -1.15 4.34
CA PHE A 53 1.38 -0.38 3.34
C PHE A 53 -0.03 -0.93 3.16
N VAL A 54 -0.99 -0.05 2.90
CA VAL A 54 -2.34 -0.43 2.46
C VAL A 54 -2.63 0.31 1.17
N LEU A 55 -3.23 -0.38 0.20
CA LEU A 55 -3.62 0.24 -1.06
C LEU A 55 -4.82 1.16 -0.79
N VAL A 56 -4.59 2.47 -0.89
CA VAL A 56 -5.58 3.51 -0.61
C VAL A 56 -6.35 3.83 -1.87
N ASP A 57 -5.61 4.10 -2.96
CA ASP A 57 -6.18 4.44 -4.25
C ASP A 57 -5.51 3.62 -5.35
N LYS A 58 -6.30 2.91 -6.15
CA LYS A 58 -5.79 2.13 -7.27
C LYS A 58 -5.76 3.01 -8.50
N THR A 59 -4.60 3.12 -9.14
CA THR A 59 -4.51 3.79 -10.43
C THR A 59 -5.22 2.92 -11.47
N LYS A 60 -6.37 3.39 -11.96
CA LYS A 60 -7.10 2.72 -13.02
C LYS A 60 -6.57 3.20 -14.37
N HIS A 61 -5.84 2.34 -15.07
CA HIS A 61 -5.58 2.57 -16.49
C HIS A 61 -6.85 2.18 -17.25
N LYS A 62 -7.40 3.10 -18.06
CA LYS A 62 -8.40 2.74 -19.07
C LYS A 62 -7.76 1.71 -19.98
N ARG A 63 -8.33 0.51 -20.05
CA ARG A 63 -8.14 -0.30 -21.25
C ARG A 63 -9.04 0.35 -22.28
N ASP A 64 -8.42 0.99 -23.26
CA ASP A 64 -9.09 1.32 -24.51
C ASP A 64 -9.33 -0.03 -25.19
N ASP A 65 -10.60 -0.43 -25.30
CA ASP A 65 -11.08 -1.62 -26.01
C ASP A 65 -11.70 -1.16 -27.33
#